data_AF-A0A4Z1APJ8-F1
#
_entry.id   AF-A0A4Z1APJ8-F1
#
_cell.length_a   1.000
_cell.length_b   1.000
_cell.length_c   1.000
_cell.angle_alpha   90.00
_cell.angle_beta   90.00
_cell.angle_gamma   90.00
#
_symmetry.space_group_name_H-M   'P 1'
#
loop_
_entity.id
_entity.type
_entity.pdbx_description
1 polymer ?
#
loop_
_entity_poly.entity_id
_entity_poly.type
_entity_poly.pdbx_seq_one_letter_code
_entity_poly.pdbx_strand_id
1 'polypeptide(L)'
;MSRNNTPRGNLRTRPSESELKVQERLNTKAIWAEAISRNVLTICKYTVPITITYFITDSVKAIAGTTTNYNVVFNFLADLNANQWFAYIFGAAGIGFGLYERNLRKKHVKRSSTRISKLEHEINPRRSSSHLTPTGDTRQGDE
;
A
#
# COMPACT_ATOMS: atom_id res chain seq x y z
N MET A 1 25.22 2.61 57.95
CA MET A 1 24.50 3.65 57.18
C MET A 1 25.51 4.77 56.93
N SER A 2 25.82 5.26 55.74
CA SER A 2 25.11 5.31 54.47
C SER A 2 26.16 5.35 53.34
N ARG A 3 25.98 4.54 52.28
CA ARG A 3 26.83 4.59 51.07
C ARG A 3 26.34 5.76 50.21
N ASN A 4 27.18 6.78 50.04
CA ASN A 4 26.97 7.86 49.08
C ASN A 4 27.07 7.30 47.66
N ASN A 5 25.92 7.09 47.02
CA ASN A 5 25.83 6.68 45.62
C ASN A 5 25.34 7.88 44.80
N THR A 6 26.27 8.75 44.41
CA THR A 6 25.99 9.82 43.45
C THR A 6 25.92 9.21 42.05
N PRO A 7 24.88 9.48 41.25
CA PRO A 7 24.84 9.07 39.86
C PRO A 7 25.95 9.84 39.13
N ARG A 8 26.96 9.11 38.64
CA ARG A 8 27.97 9.66 37.73
C ARG A 8 27.23 10.26 36.54
N GLY A 9 27.29 11.59 36.44
CA GLY A 9 26.75 12.34 35.32
C GLY A 9 27.20 11.69 34.02
N ASN A 10 26.23 11.42 33.16
CA ASN A 10 26.44 10.89 31.83
C ASN A 10 27.19 11.96 31.03
N LEU A 11 28.51 11.95 31.12
CA LEU A 11 29.41 12.75 30.29
C LEU A 11 29.20 12.25 28.87
N ARG A 12 28.24 12.87 28.18
CA ARG A 12 28.18 12.86 26.71
C ARG A 12 29.49 13.48 26.25
N THR A 13 30.52 12.66 26.11
CA THR A 13 31.75 13.03 25.43
C THR A 13 31.33 13.55 24.07
N ARG A 14 31.52 14.85 23.85
CA ARG A 14 31.19 15.45 22.57
C ARG A 14 31.93 14.64 21.50
N PRO A 15 31.22 14.15 20.47
CA PRO A 15 31.85 13.34 19.42
C PRO A 15 33.04 14.11 18.86
N SER A 16 34.13 13.39 18.60
CA SER A 16 35.37 13.96 18.06
C SER A 16 35.05 14.73 16.77
N GLU A 17 35.70 15.87 16.51
CA GLU A 17 35.45 16.65 15.28
C GLU A 17 35.59 15.82 14.00
N SER A 18 36.41 14.76 14.05
CA SER A 18 36.54 13.79 12.95
C SER A 18 35.30 12.91 12.77
N GLU A 19 34.65 12.49 13.86
CA GLU A 19 33.41 11.68 13.83
C GLU A 19 32.22 12.52 13.38
N LEU A 20 32.16 13.79 13.78
CA LEU A 20 31.15 14.74 13.33
C LEU A 20 31.19 14.95 11.81
N LYS A 21 32.39 15.15 11.24
CA LYS A 21 32.57 15.29 9.78
C LYS A 21 32.18 14.03 9.01
N VAL A 22 32.38 12.85 9.58
CA VAL A 22 31.95 11.58 8.98
C VAL A 22 30.43 11.44 9.05
N GLN A 23 29.80 11.77 10.18
CA GLN A 23 28.34 11.75 10.32
C GLN A 23 27.64 12.73 9.40
N GLU A 24 28.16 13.95 9.24
CA GLU A 24 27.60 14.93 8.30
C GLU A 24 27.61 14.39 6.87
N ARG A 25 28.71 13.79 6.42
CA ARG A 25 28.81 13.19 5.07
C ARG A 25 27.85 12.03 4.89
N LEU A 26 27.62 11.21 5.92
CA LEU A 26 26.66 10.10 5.88
C LEU A 26 25.22 10.61 5.85
N ASN A 27 24.91 11.61 6.68
CA ASN A 27 23.58 12.22 6.75
C ASN A 27 23.21 12.95 5.46
N THR A 28 24.16 13.68 4.85
CA THR A 28 23.92 14.30 3.54
C THR A 28 23.61 13.25 2.48
N LYS A 29 24.39 12.16 2.41
CA LYS A 29 24.14 11.06 1.46
C LYS A 29 22.79 10.37 1.70
N ALA A 30 22.40 10.18 2.96
CA ALA A 30 21.13 9.57 3.32
C ALA A 30 19.93 10.44 2.90
N ILE A 31 20.00 11.75 3.14
CA ILE A 31 18.96 12.70 2.73
C ILE A 31 18.78 12.68 1.19
N TRP A 32 19.88 12.68 0.45
CA TRP A 32 19.84 12.58 -1.02
C TRP A 32 19.27 11.23 -1.50
N ALA A 33 19.63 10.12 -0.86
CA ALA A 33 19.10 8.80 -1.20
C ALA A 33 17.59 8.68 -0.93
N GLU A 34 17.11 9.22 0.18
CA GLU A 34 15.68 9.26 0.49
C GLU A 34 14.88 10.16 -0.45
N ALA A 35 15.44 11.32 -0.82
CA ALA A 35 14.82 12.22 -1.79
C ALA A 35 14.72 11.57 -3.18
N ILE A 36 15.77 10.89 -3.63
CA ILE A 36 15.79 10.21 -4.94
C ILE A 36 14.79 9.06 -4.96
N SER A 37 14.80 8.19 -3.94
CA SER A 37 13.92 7.01 -3.90
C SER A 37 12.43 7.36 -3.94
N ARG A 38 12.00 8.42 -3.24
CA ARG A 38 10.60 8.88 -3.26
C ARG A 38 10.17 9.40 -4.62
N ASN A 39 11.04 10.16 -5.29
CA ASN A 39 10.76 10.70 -6.63
C ASN A 39 10.72 9.58 -7.68
N VAL A 40 11.67 8.65 -7.66
CA VAL A 40 11.70 7.49 -8.57
C VAL A 40 10.44 6.65 -8.45
N LEU A 41 10.01 6.33 -7.23
CA LEU A 41 8.81 5.51 -7.02
C LEU A 41 7.53 6.21 -7.50
N THR A 42 7.48 7.54 -7.38
CA THR A 42 6.36 8.35 -7.86
C THR A 42 6.34 8.37 -9.38
N ILE A 43 7.50 8.61 -10.01
CA ILE A 43 7.64 8.59 -11.47
C ILE A 43 7.23 7.23 -12.03
N CYS A 44 7.77 6.13 -11.50
CA CYS A 44 7.45 4.78 -11.95
C CYS A 44 5.94 4.46 -11.89
N LYS A 45 5.25 4.91 -10.83
CA LYS A 45 3.80 4.67 -10.69
C LYS A 45 2.97 5.35 -11.77
N TYR A 46 3.38 6.53 -12.22
CA TYR A 46 2.65 7.29 -13.23
C TYR A 46 3.13 7.01 -14.65
N THR A 47 4.41 6.66 -14.85
CA THR A 47 4.93 6.33 -16.19
C THR A 47 4.34 5.04 -16.73
N VAL A 48 4.19 3.99 -15.89
CA VAL A 48 3.64 2.70 -16.31
C VAL A 48 2.26 2.81 -16.98
N PRO A 49 1.23 3.44 -16.36
CA PRO A 49 -0.07 3.56 -17.01
C PRO A 49 -0.01 4.43 -18.27
N ILE A 50 0.79 5.50 -18.29
CA ILE A 50 0.96 6.35 -19.49
C ILE A 50 1.52 5.56 -20.65
N THR A 51 2.56 4.75 -20.41
CA THR A 51 3.18 3.90 -21.44
C THR A 51 2.21 2.83 -21.93
N ILE A 52 1.43 2.21 -21.05
CA ILE A 52 0.39 1.25 -21.42
C ILE A 52 -0.67 1.93 -22.31
N THR A 53 -1.17 3.10 -21.92
CA THR A 53 -2.14 3.85 -22.71
C THR A 53 -1.57 4.23 -24.08
N TYR A 54 -0.30 4.65 -24.15
CA TYR A 54 0.36 4.94 -25.41
C TYR A 54 0.36 3.73 -26.35
N PHE A 55 0.79 2.55 -25.88
CA PHE A 55 0.76 1.32 -26.69
C PHE A 55 -0.65 0.89 -27.10
N ILE A 56 -1.65 1.08 -26.24
CA ILE A 56 -3.06 0.82 -26.58
C ILE A 56 -3.49 1.76 -27.71
N THR A 57 -3.20 3.06 -27.63
CA THR A 57 -3.56 4.01 -28.68
C THR A 57 -2.88 3.71 -30.01
N ASP A 58 -1.63 3.25 -29.99
CA ASP A 58 -0.90 2.88 -31.19
C ASP A 58 -1.46 1.59 -31.82
N SER A 59 -1.83 0.61 -30.99
CA SER A 59 -2.56 -0.58 -31.43
C SER A 59 -3.90 -0.23 -32.07
N VAL A 60 -4.64 0.71 -31.49
CA VAL A 60 -5.92 1.20 -32.04
C VAL A 60 -5.71 1.96 -33.35
N LYS A 61 -4.64 2.76 -33.48
CA LYS A 61 -4.30 3.47 -34.73
C LYS A 61 -3.88 2.52 -35.85
N ALA A 62 -3.12 1.47 -35.54
CA ALA A 62 -2.78 0.41 -36.50
C ALA A 62 -4.03 -0.31 -37.04
N ILE A 63 -5.09 -0.37 -36.24
CA ILE A 63 -6.38 -0.95 -36.58
C ILE A 63 -7.28 0.07 -37.34
N ALA A 64 -7.18 1.36 -37.00
CA ALA A 64 -7.98 2.47 -37.53
C ALA A 64 -7.90 2.69 -39.06
N GLY A 65 -6.85 2.19 -39.73
CA GLY A 65 -6.68 2.28 -41.20
C GLY A 65 -7.54 1.31 -42.00
N THR A 66 -8.26 0.39 -41.35
CA THR A 66 -9.19 -0.53 -41.99
C THR A 66 -10.61 -0.19 -41.56
N THR A 67 -11.57 -0.11 -42.48
CA THR A 67 -13.01 0.13 -42.20
C THR A 67 -13.69 -1.02 -41.44
N THR A 68 -12.90 -1.88 -40.79
CA THR A 68 -13.26 -3.15 -40.15
C THR A 68 -13.40 -3.02 -38.62
N ASN A 69 -13.36 -1.82 -38.05
CA ASN A 69 -13.17 -1.64 -36.58
C ASN A 69 -14.41 -1.90 -35.72
N TYR A 70 -15.60 -1.63 -36.24
CA TYR A 70 -16.81 -2.13 -35.57
C TYR A 70 -16.85 -3.65 -35.61
N ASN A 71 -16.48 -4.24 -36.75
CA ASN A 71 -16.56 -5.69 -36.94
C ASN A 71 -15.52 -6.44 -36.08
N VAL A 72 -14.31 -5.93 -35.89
CA VAL A 72 -13.29 -6.63 -35.07
C VAL A 72 -13.61 -6.56 -33.57
N VAL A 73 -14.04 -5.41 -33.06
CA VAL A 73 -14.42 -5.30 -31.64
C VAL A 73 -15.73 -6.04 -31.37
N PHE A 74 -16.72 -5.96 -32.27
CA PHE A 74 -17.93 -6.78 -32.16
C PHE A 74 -17.60 -8.27 -32.31
N ASN A 75 -16.75 -8.68 -33.25
CA ASN A 75 -16.38 -10.09 -33.41
C ASN A 75 -15.55 -10.57 -32.22
N PHE A 76 -14.71 -9.75 -31.61
CA PHE A 76 -13.99 -10.10 -30.38
C PHE A 76 -14.94 -10.23 -29.19
N LEU A 77 -15.88 -9.30 -29.00
CA LEU A 77 -16.91 -9.40 -27.96
C LEU A 77 -17.91 -10.52 -28.23
N ALA A 78 -18.20 -10.83 -29.50
CA ALA A 78 -19.08 -11.91 -29.92
C ALA A 78 -18.39 -13.28 -29.77
N ASP A 79 -17.10 -13.40 -30.12
CA ASP A 79 -16.28 -14.60 -29.90
C ASP A 79 -16.04 -14.84 -28.39
N LEU A 80 -15.87 -13.78 -27.60
CA LEU A 80 -15.81 -13.88 -26.13
C LEU A 80 -17.13 -14.35 -25.52
N ASN A 81 -18.28 -13.94 -26.08
CA ASN A 81 -19.59 -14.46 -25.66
C ASN A 81 -19.84 -15.88 -26.18
N ALA A 82 -19.35 -16.22 -27.37
CA ALA A 82 -19.47 -17.56 -27.95
C ALA A 82 -18.60 -18.59 -27.22
N ASN A 83 -17.44 -18.16 -26.72
CA ASN A 83 -16.53 -19.01 -25.97
C ASN A 83 -16.79 -18.88 -24.46
N GLN A 84 -17.74 -19.68 -23.99
CA GLN A 84 -18.14 -19.83 -22.58
C GLN A 84 -16.94 -19.94 -21.61
N TRP A 85 -15.81 -20.47 -22.07
CA TRP A 85 -14.60 -20.62 -21.27
C TRP A 85 -14.03 -19.29 -20.77
N PHE A 86 -14.06 -18.23 -21.60
CA PHE A 86 -13.60 -16.91 -21.17
C PHE A 86 -14.53 -16.31 -20.12
N ALA A 87 -15.85 -16.46 -20.28
CA ALA A 87 -16.81 -16.03 -19.26
C ALA A 87 -16.57 -16.75 -17.91
N TYR A 88 -16.25 -18.05 -17.94
CA TYR A 88 -15.87 -18.78 -16.74
C TYR A 88 -14.54 -18.32 -16.14
N ILE A 89 -13.51 -18.06 -16.95
CA ILE A 89 -12.22 -17.54 -16.47
C ILE A 89 -12.41 -16.16 -15.83
N PHE A 90 -13.07 -15.22 -16.50
CA PHE A 90 -13.28 -13.88 -15.98
C PHE A 90 -14.21 -13.87 -14.76
N GLY A 91 -15.25 -14.71 -14.76
CA GLY A 91 -16.12 -14.90 -13.61
C GLY A 91 -15.38 -15.48 -12.40
N ALA A 92 -14.62 -16.56 -12.60
CA ALA A 92 -13.82 -17.18 -11.54
C ALA A 92 -12.71 -16.26 -11.04
N ALA A 93 -12.04 -15.54 -11.95
CA ALA A 93 -11.02 -14.55 -11.60
C ALA A 93 -11.60 -13.38 -10.80
N GLY A 94 -12.76 -12.87 -11.20
CA GLY A 94 -13.46 -11.80 -10.48
C GLY A 94 -13.88 -12.22 -9.07
N ILE A 95 -14.43 -13.42 -8.91
CA ILE A 95 -14.77 -13.99 -7.59
C ILE A 95 -13.51 -14.16 -6.75
N GLY A 96 -12.45 -14.77 -7.30
CA GLY A 96 -11.19 -14.98 -6.61
C GLY A 96 -10.54 -13.67 -6.15
N PHE A 97 -10.55 -12.66 -7.01
CA PHE A 97 -10.03 -11.33 -6.70
C PHE A 97 -10.86 -10.64 -5.61
N GLY A 98 -12.19 -10.69 -5.68
CA GLY A 98 -13.06 -10.11 -4.65
C GLY A 98 -12.88 -10.77 -3.28
N LEU A 99 -12.67 -12.08 -3.23
CA LEU A 99 -12.36 -12.80 -1.99
C LEU A 99 -10.99 -12.39 -1.43
N TYR A 100 -9.99 -12.24 -2.30
CA TYR A 100 -8.66 -11.77 -1.91
C TYR A 100 -8.71 -10.35 -1.32
N GLU A 101 -9.39 -9.44 -2.00
CA GLU A 101 -9.55 -8.05 -1.56
C GLU A 101 -10.30 -7.96 -0.23
N ARG A 102 -11.38 -8.74 -0.06
CA ARG A 102 -12.11 -8.83 1.22
C ARG A 102 -11.19 -9.26 2.37
N ASN A 103 -10.30 -10.22 2.13
CA ASN A 103 -9.34 -10.68 3.14
C ASN A 103 -8.27 -9.62 3.46
N LEU A 104 -7.77 -8.90 2.46
CA LEU A 104 -6.82 -7.80 2.67
C LEU A 104 -7.45 -6.67 3.47
N ARG A 105 -8.69 -6.29 3.13
CA ARG A 105 -9.45 -5.28 3.86
C ARG A 105 -9.59 -5.65 5.33
N LYS A 106 -10.02 -6.89 5.62
CA LYS A 106 -10.15 -7.39 7.00
C LYS A 106 -8.82 -7.36 7.77
N LYS A 107 -7.71 -7.75 7.14
CA LYS A 107 -6.37 -7.68 7.76
C LYS A 107 -5.96 -6.24 8.07
N HIS A 108 -6.24 -5.31 7.15
CA HIS A 108 -5.91 -3.89 7.34
C HIS A 108 -6.73 -3.28 8.48
N VAL A 109 -8.05 -3.50 8.48
CA VAL A 109 -8.96 -3.03 9.54
C VAL A 109 -8.52 -3.58 10.91
N LYS A 110 -8.20 -4.88 11.00
CA LYS A 110 -7.71 -5.50 12.24
C LYS A 110 -6.46 -4.80 12.78
N ARG A 111 -5.47 -4.53 11.93
CA ARG A 111 -4.23 -3.85 12.35
C ARG A 111 -4.50 -2.43 12.84
N SER A 112 -5.31 -1.66 12.12
CA SER A 112 -5.64 -0.28 12.46
C SER A 112 -6.48 -0.20 13.75
N SER A 113 -7.50 -1.06 13.87
CA SER A 113 -8.38 -1.13 15.05
C SER A 113 -7.60 -1.48 16.32
N THR A 114 -6.74 -2.51 16.28
CA THR A 114 -5.94 -2.90 17.46
C THR A 114 -4.98 -1.78 17.89
N ARG A 115 -4.37 -1.07 16.93
CA ARG A 115 -3.46 0.04 17.23
C ARG A 115 -4.20 1.22 17.85
N ILE A 116 -5.36 1.58 17.30
CA ILE A 116 -6.20 2.68 17.81
C ILE A 116 -6.65 2.35 19.24
N SER A 117 -7.19 1.15 19.48
CA SER A 117 -7.65 0.73 20.80
C SER A 117 -6.53 0.76 21.84
N LYS A 118 -5.31 0.33 21.48
CA LYS A 118 -4.15 0.40 22.37
C LYS A 118 -3.78 1.84 22.73
N LEU A 119 -3.73 2.73 21.76
CA LEU A 119 -3.44 4.16 21.98
C LEU A 119 -4.53 4.85 22.81
N GLU A 120 -5.80 4.49 22.58
CA GLU A 120 -6.93 5.02 23.34
C GLU A 120 -6.91 4.58 24.81
N HIS A 121 -6.47 3.35 25.10
CA HIS A 121 -6.27 2.86 26.47
C HIS A 121 -5.07 3.52 27.18
N GLU A 122 -3.99 3.80 26.45
CA GLU A 122 -2.83 4.53 26.99
C GLU A 122 -3.20 5.98 27.35
N ILE A 123 -4.09 6.62 26.59
CA ILE A 123 -4.53 8.02 26.82
C ILE A 123 -5.65 8.12 27.86
N ASN A 124 -6.65 7.21 27.82
CA ASN A 124 -7.77 7.21 28.75
C ASN A 124 -8.15 5.77 29.15
N PRO A 125 -7.69 5.27 30.31
CA PRO A 125 -7.98 3.91 30.75
C PRO A 125 -9.45 3.65 31.11
N ARG A 126 -10.31 4.68 31.15
CA ARG A 126 -11.77 4.55 31.38
C ARG A 126 -12.60 4.61 30.10
N ARG A 127 -11.99 4.68 28.91
CA ARG A 127 -12.73 4.76 27.65
C ARG A 127 -13.33 3.39 27.30
N SER A 128 -14.66 3.30 27.27
CA SER A 128 -15.37 2.12 26.76
C SER A 128 -15.24 2.06 25.24
N SER A 129 -14.79 0.91 24.71
CA SER A 129 -14.81 0.66 23.27
C SER A 129 -16.24 0.37 22.82
N SER A 130 -16.61 0.79 21.60
CA SER A 130 -17.78 0.19 20.95
C SER A 130 -17.50 -1.31 20.82
N HIS A 131 -18.46 -2.17 21.17
CA HIS A 131 -18.30 -3.63 21.22
C HIS A 131 -18.09 -4.30 19.83
N LEU A 132 -17.58 -3.55 18.85
CA LEU A 132 -17.28 -4.02 17.51
C LEU A 132 -16.08 -4.97 17.53
N THR A 133 -16.13 -6.01 16.71
CA THR A 133 -14.98 -6.91 16.56
C THR A 133 -13.77 -6.15 15.98
N PRO A 134 -12.53 -6.60 16.24
CA PRO A 134 -11.33 -5.98 15.68
C PRO A 134 -11.35 -5.90 14.15
N THR A 135 -12.14 -6.75 13.50
CA THR A 135 -12.29 -6.83 12.05
C THR A 135 -13.34 -5.84 11.49
N GLY A 136 -14.06 -5.13 12.35
CA GLY A 136 -15.15 -4.23 11.96
C GLY A 136 -16.46 -4.94 11.60
N ASP A 137 -16.58 -6.24 11.91
CA ASP A 137 -17.82 -7.01 11.71
C ASP A 137 -18.71 -6.88 12.98
N THR A 138 -20.03 -6.75 12.78
CA THR A 138 -21.03 -6.86 13.86
C THR A 138 -20.98 -8.26 14.47
N ARG A 139 -21.17 -8.37 15.79
CA ARG A 139 -21.11 -9.66 16.48
C ARG A 139 -22.29 -10.53 16.03
N GLN A 140 -22.07 -11.83 15.77
CA GLN A 140 -23.19 -12.74 15.53
C GLN A 140 -24.08 -12.77 16.78
N GLY A 141 -25.32 -12.27 16.65
CA GLY A 141 -26.27 -12.11 17.75
C GLY A 141 -26.75 -10.67 18.02
N ASP A 142 -26.19 -9.66 17.34
CA ASP A 142 -26.72 -8.27 17.32
C ASP A 142 -27.64 -8.05 16.09
N GLU A 143 -28.48 -9.04 15.77
CA GLU A 143 -29.59 -8.94 14.80
C GLU A 143 -30.93 -8.85 15.53
#